data_AF-A0A1S8ACX0-F1
#
_entry.id   AF-A0A1S8ACX0-F1
#
_cell.length_a   1.000
_cell.length_b   1.000
_cell.length_c   1.000
_cell.angle_alpha   90.00
_cell.angle_beta   90.00
_cell.angle_gamma   90.00
#
_symmetry.space_group_name_H-M   'P 1'
#
loop_
_entity.id
_entity.type
_entity.pdbx_description
1 polymer ?
#
loop_
_entity_poly.entity_id
_entity_poly.type
_entity_poly.pdbx_seq_one_letter_code
_entity_poly.pdbx_strand_id
1 'polypeptide(L)'
;ERFLKYLKGYVRNKNRPEGCIAECYIVEEAIEFCTEYLPNVDPIGIPIARTNNIEIEGLLPSGRLIDIDRDEWKQAHHYVLRNTQAVQPYIET
;
A
#
# COMPACT_ATOMS: atom_id res chain seq x y z
N GLU A 1 14.81 10.96 -0.87
CA GLU A 1 13.85 12.06 -1.22
C GLU A 1 12.54 11.64 -1.87
N ARG A 2 12.45 10.48 -2.53
CA ARG A 2 11.30 10.14 -3.36
C ARG A 2 9.96 9.98 -2.61
N PHE A 3 9.99 9.42 -1.41
CA PHE A 3 8.81 9.23 -0.56
C PHE A 3 8.18 10.57 -0.13
N LEU A 4 9.00 11.55 0.26
CA LEU A 4 8.51 12.87 0.65
C LEU A 4 7.87 13.63 -0.51
N LYS A 5 8.36 13.43 -1.75
CA LYS A 5 7.75 14.00 -2.96
C LYS A 5 6.32 13.47 -3.17
N TYR A 6 6.09 12.19 -2.87
CA TYR A 6 4.76 11.57 -2.92
C TYR A 6 3.83 12.16 -1.84
N LEU A 7 4.28 12.15 -0.58
CA LEU A 7 3.49 12.66 0.54
C LEU A 7 3.09 14.14 0.40
N LYS A 8 3.90 14.93 -0.31
CA LYS A 8 3.59 16.33 -0.61
C LYS A 8 2.26 16.49 -1.37
N GLY A 9 1.83 15.49 -2.14
CA GLY A 9 0.54 15.47 -2.81
C GLY A 9 -0.66 15.40 -1.86
N TYR A 10 -0.46 14.90 -0.64
CA TYR A 10 -1.52 14.79 0.38
C TYR A 10 -1.70 16.06 1.23
N VAL A 11 -0.74 16.99 1.19
CA VAL A 11 -0.78 18.21 2.01
C VAL A 11 -1.78 19.22 1.43
N ARG A 12 -3.07 19.07 1.79
CA ARG A 12 -4.15 20.00 1.42
C ARG A 12 -4.22 21.23 2.33
N ASN A 13 -3.82 21.09 3.60
CA ASN A 13 -3.70 22.18 4.57
C ASN A 13 -2.26 22.30 5.06
N LYS A 14 -1.57 23.37 4.64
CA LYS A 14 -0.17 23.63 5.03
C LYS A 14 0.02 23.97 6.50
N ASN A 15 -1.05 24.34 7.22
CA ASN A 15 -0.97 24.64 8.65
C ASN A 15 -0.89 23.36 9.50
N ARG A 16 -1.24 22.19 8.94
CA ARG A 16 -1.20 20.87 9.59
C ARG A 16 -0.81 19.77 8.59
N PRO A 17 0.43 19.80 8.05
CA PRO A 17 0.81 18.94 6.93
C PRO A 17 0.80 17.46 7.30
N GLU A 18 1.24 17.09 8.51
CA GLU A 18 1.26 15.71 8.99
C GLU A 18 -0.16 15.15 9.12
N GLY A 19 -1.09 15.94 9.67
CA GLY A 19 -2.50 15.57 9.81
C GLY A 19 -3.15 15.34 8.45
N CYS A 20 -2.90 16.23 7.48
CA CYS A 20 -3.40 16.03 6.11
C CYS A 20 -2.85 14.78 5.44
N ILE A 21 -1.57 14.46 5.66
CA ILE A 21 -0.97 13.24 5.11
C ILE A 21 -1.65 12.00 5.73
N ALA A 22 -1.78 11.96 7.05
CA ALA A 22 -2.41 10.83 7.75
C ALA A 22 -3.88 10.64 7.35
N GLU A 23 -4.66 11.72 7.27
CA GLU A 23 -6.06 11.69 6.85
C GLU A 23 -6.21 11.17 5.41
N CYS A 24 -5.40 11.66 4.47
CA CYS A 24 -5.46 11.20 3.08
C CYS A 24 -5.07 9.72 2.95
N TYR A 25 -4.04 9.29 3.67
CA TYR A 25 -3.58 7.90 3.65
C TYR A 25 -4.63 6.94 4.22
N ILE A 26 -5.27 7.27 5.34
CA ILE A 26 -6.35 6.45 5.92
C ILE A 26 -7.53 6.30 4.94
N VAL A 27 -7.89 7.37 4.24
CA VAL A 27 -8.96 7.34 3.24
C VAL A 27 -8.58 6.46 2.06
N GLU A 28 -7.33 6.51 1.60
CA GLU A 28 -6.83 5.69 0.50
C GLU A 28 -6.87 4.20 0.85
N GLU A 29 -6.32 3.81 2.00
CA GLU A 29 -6.36 2.42 2.50
C GLU A 29 -7.78 1.91 2.69
N ALA A 30 -8.69 2.75 3.19
CA ALA A 30 -10.10 2.38 3.35
C ALA A 30 -10.79 2.15 2.00
N ILE A 31 -10.45 2.93 0.97
CA ILE A 31 -10.98 2.74 -0.38
C ILE A 31 -10.43 1.45 -0.98
N GLU A 32 -9.12 1.22 -0.89
CA GLU A 32 -8.46 0.01 -1.41
C GLU A 32 -9.08 -1.25 -0.79
N PHE A 33 -9.22 -1.26 0.54
CA PHE A 33 -9.94 -2.30 1.27
C PHE A 33 -11.38 -2.45 0.75
N CYS A 34 -12.13 -1.36 0.62
CA CYS A 34 -13.51 -1.46 0.13
C CYS A 34 -13.58 -2.00 -1.30
N THR A 35 -12.63 -1.69 -2.17
CA THR A 35 -12.61 -2.20 -3.56
C THR A 35 -12.27 -3.69 -3.63
N GLU A 36 -11.41 -4.19 -2.75
CA GLU A 36 -11.11 -5.63 -2.67
C GLU A 36 -12.31 -6.41 -2.13
N TYR A 37 -12.99 -5.88 -1.10
CA TYR A 37 -14.07 -6.59 -0.41
C TYR A 37 -15.47 -6.37 -1.02
N LEU A 38 -15.66 -5.29 -1.77
CA LEU A 38 -16.93 -4.95 -2.45
C LEU A 38 -16.72 -4.77 -3.97
N PRO A 39 -16.31 -5.83 -4.70
CA PRO A 39 -15.88 -5.73 -6.10
C PRO A 39 -16.99 -5.32 -7.08
N ASN A 40 -18.27 -5.37 -6.66
CA ASN A 40 -19.43 -5.06 -7.49
C ASN A 40 -20.17 -3.78 -7.06
N VAL A 41 -19.51 -2.91 -6.30
CA VAL A 41 -20.07 -1.62 -5.86
C VAL A 41 -19.37 -0.50 -6.61
N ASP A 42 -20.13 0.29 -7.36
CA ASP A 42 -19.60 1.48 -8.03
C ASP A 42 -19.25 2.54 -6.98
N PRO A 43 -18.00 3.02 -6.93
CA PRO A 43 -17.61 4.06 -5.99
C PRO A 43 -18.27 5.40 -6.36
N ILE A 44 -19.13 5.91 -5.49
CA ILE A 44 -19.79 7.22 -5.66
C ILE A 44 -18.91 8.32 -5.07
N GLY A 45 -18.62 9.36 -5.86
CA GLY A 45 -17.89 10.55 -5.39
C GLY A 45 -16.36 10.42 -5.38
N ILE A 46 -15.83 9.25 -5.76
CA ILE A 46 -14.41 9.08 -6.07
C ILE A 46 -14.24 9.44 -7.55
N PRO A 47 -13.39 10.43 -7.92
CA PRO A 47 -13.06 10.64 -9.32
C PRO A 47 -12.42 9.35 -9.84
N ILE A 48 -13.12 8.59 -10.70
CA ILE A 48 -12.69 7.31 -11.27
C ILE A 48 -11.33 7.45 -12.00
N ALA A 49 -10.98 8.68 -12.40
CA ALA A 49 -9.67 9.07 -12.91
C ALA A 49 -8.49 8.93 -11.90
N ARG A 50 -8.75 8.51 -10.65
CA ARG A 50 -7.73 8.33 -9.61
C ARG A 50 -7.61 6.89 -9.12
N THR A 51 -8.67 6.10 -9.27
CA THR A 51 -8.66 4.66 -8.90
C THR A 51 -8.20 3.78 -10.05
N ASN A 52 -8.32 4.24 -11.30
CA ASN A 52 -8.04 3.37 -12.45
C ASN A 52 -6.66 3.62 -13.10
N ASN A 53 -5.97 4.71 -12.73
CA ASN A 53 -4.70 5.12 -13.34
C ASN A 53 -3.63 5.52 -12.30
N ILE A 54 -3.60 4.84 -11.16
CA ILE A 54 -2.28 4.41 -10.69
C ILE A 54 -2.16 3.01 -11.26
N GLU A 55 -2.06 2.86 -12.58
CA GLU A 55 -0.74 2.56 -13.16
C GLU A 55 0.37 2.85 -12.14
N ILE A 56 0.58 1.89 -11.23
CA ILE A 56 1.85 1.79 -10.50
C ILE A 56 2.99 1.46 -11.50
N GLU A 57 2.66 1.35 -12.79
CA GLU A 57 3.55 1.45 -13.93
C GLU A 57 4.20 2.85 -14.11
N GLY A 58 3.61 3.92 -13.57
CA GLY A 58 4.13 5.30 -13.71
C GLY A 58 4.71 5.95 -12.45
N LEU A 59 4.43 5.41 -11.25
CA LEU A 59 4.75 6.09 -9.98
C LEU A 59 5.90 5.45 -9.17
N LEU A 60 6.50 4.37 -9.69
CA LEU A 60 7.80 3.88 -9.24
C LEU A 60 8.87 4.04 -10.36
N PRO A 61 9.88 4.95 -10.26
CA PRO A 61 11.03 5.02 -11.12
C PRO A 61 11.91 3.79 -10.87
N SER A 62 11.48 2.65 -11.40
CA SER A 62 12.12 1.33 -11.28
C SER A 62 11.62 0.46 -10.12
N GLY A 63 10.30 0.36 -9.95
CA GLY A 63 9.70 -0.72 -9.16
C GLY A 63 8.62 -1.39 -10.01
N ARG A 64 8.86 -2.62 -10.43
CA ARG A 64 7.82 -3.42 -11.09
C ARG A 64 6.85 -3.85 -9.99
N LEU A 65 5.57 -3.52 -10.11
CA LEU A 65 4.59 -4.31 -9.36
C LEU A 65 4.61 -5.70 -9.94
N ILE A 66 4.90 -6.66 -9.08
CA ILE A 66 4.73 -8.06 -9.37
C ILE A 66 3.51 -8.44 -8.55
N ASP A 67 2.46 -8.88 -9.21
CA ASP A 67 1.40 -9.62 -8.55
C ASP A 67 2.01 -10.95 -8.13
N ILE A 68 2.12 -11.16 -6.81
CA ILE A 68 2.81 -12.33 -6.24
C ILE A 68 1.73 -13.35 -5.90
N ASP A 69 1.86 -14.54 -6.47
CA ASP A 69 0.92 -15.63 -6.17
C ASP A 69 0.94 -15.95 -4.67
N ARG A 70 -0.20 -16.41 -4.16
CA ARG A 70 -0.37 -16.67 -2.72
C ARG A 70 0.65 -17.67 -2.18
N ASP A 71 1.11 -18.62 -2.99
CA ASP A 71 2.10 -19.60 -2.56
C ASP A 71 3.53 -19.03 -2.58
N GLU A 72 3.86 -18.15 -3.52
CA GLU A 72 5.12 -17.39 -3.51
C GLU A 72 5.20 -16.45 -2.30
N TRP A 73 4.08 -15.82 -1.94
CA TRP A 73 4.00 -14.97 -0.75
C TRP A 73 4.26 -15.76 0.54
N LYS A 74 3.65 -16.94 0.68
CA LYS A 74 3.90 -17.83 1.84
C LYS A 74 5.35 -18.27 1.89
N GLN A 75 5.96 -18.57 0.75
CA GLN A 75 7.36 -18.97 0.69
C GLN A 75 8.29 -17.85 1.17
N ALA A 76 8.08 -16.62 0.69
CA ALA A 76 8.83 -15.45 1.15
C ALA A 76 8.62 -15.20 2.65
N HIS A 77 7.39 -15.32 3.12
CA HIS A 77 7.05 -15.18 4.54
C HIS A 77 7.80 -16.20 5.42
N HIS A 78 7.77 -17.49 5.04
CA HIS A 78 8.50 -18.55 5.74
C HIS A 78 10.01 -18.33 5.71
N TYR A 79 10.55 -17.85 4.59
CA TYR A 79 11.97 -17.55 4.48
C TYR A 79 12.39 -16.45 5.48
N VAL A 80 11.62 -15.35 5.56
CA VAL A 80 11.89 -14.29 6.52
C VAL A 80 11.86 -14.82 7.95
N LEU A 81 10.82 -15.58 8.31
CA LEU A 81 10.69 -16.16 9.65
C LEU A 81 11.89 -17.06 10.01
N ARG A 82 12.31 -17.94 9.10
CA ARG A 82 13.43 -18.87 9.31
C ARG A 82 14.80 -18.20 9.34
N ASN A 83 14.94 -16.99 8.79
CA ASN A 83 16.21 -16.25 8.80
C ASN A 83 16.23 -15.14 9.87
N THR A 84 15.14 -14.98 10.63
CA THR A 84 15.05 -13.95 11.68
C THR A 84 15.54 -14.52 13.00
N GLN A 85 16.66 -14.01 13.50
CA GLN A 85 17.30 -14.49 14.74
C GLN A 85 16.36 -14.43 15.97
N ALA A 86 15.46 -13.44 16.03
CA ALA A 86 14.49 -13.28 17.10
C ALA A 86 13.41 -14.39 17.14
N VAL A 87 13.17 -15.07 16.00
CA VAL A 87 12.13 -16.09 15.87
C VAL A 87 12.70 -17.50 16.02
N GLN A 88 14.03 -17.68 15.87
CA GLN A 88 14.71 -18.98 16.01
C GLN A 88 14.33 -19.79 17.26
N PRO A 89 14.20 -19.18 18.46
CA PRO A 89 13.84 -19.94 19.67
C PRO A 89 12.47 -20.64 19.60
N TYR A 90 11.59 -20.19 18.71
CA TYR A 90 10.23 -20.71 18.53
C TYR A 90 10.10 -21.67 17.34
N ILE A 91 11.18 -21.89 16.58
CA ILE A 91 11.21 -22.77 15.41
C ILE A 91 11.77 -24.16 15.79
N GLU A 92 12.64 -24.23 16.80
CA GLU A 92 13.32 -25.46 17.25
C GLU A 92 12.60 -26.18 18.41
N THR A 93 11.36 -25.81 18.73
CA THR A 93 10.53 -26.46 19.76
C THR A 93 9.76 -27.64 19.20
#